data_AF-A0A6J6ZX35-F1
#
_entry.id   AF-A0A6J6ZX35-F1
#
_cell.length_a   1.000
_cell.length_b   1.000
_cell.length_c   1.000
_cell.angle_alpha   90.00
_cell.angle_beta   90.00
_cell.angle_gamma   90.00
#
_symmetry.space_group_name_H-M   'P 1'
#
loop_
_entity.id
_entity.type
_entity.pdbx_description
1 polymer ?
#
loop_
_entity_poly.entity_id
_entity_poly.type
_entity_poly.pdbx_seq_one_letter_code
_entity_poly.pdbx_strand_id
1 'polypeptide(L)'
;MRRLILLSIFFINFSVLPSNAADSVIIDRVTQSQAEELDLTIPESTPPGFHSIEIEVYDDKGSVSKRDIPFCKNLSGEIHWNNKCPDVVELQSFEELQKTKTREELPAYSPAQEPNKSKDIQVAAFAALAALAASNQSSGRKKEENSDSESDTHTEKEDLASVDAGDLELFEKAPGWGDFSLSWDQKYTASTDFIFRDFTEKSSKHSPLLARTIADGNYLRAMLGSIATFLLPISLILGLKSLINVGGQALVPELGLVLAIVAIGVLDAFAGLCAGIVFFLGVLLTGHLSSRHELLTVLGVMVIFYAPALVASAVRPLRRLVTNRDLLWERITDYALAILLTCWAVEKMVGALNSLAGIQLAITFQAKIIAIFSAVIVGIRIALEDVATYYYPVRLQAVSGEFSETSQRQRVASLGLKTFVFFTLAAPFVGYTTQLFIGTALFIISPLVPIVKTKDFPKVKAFYYVLPKGVFKIVVMVFVGFLFSNWVQGLFTSPKLFLQWNFVILTFPGLILSILGWFSAKPDSNWRESDWGRRSYRLLGVCVFLLLVQLVRGANLTAWIQ
;
A
#
# COMPACT_ATOMS: atom_id res chain seq x y z
N MET A 1 -2.12 -35.74 -7.85
CA MET A 1 -2.24 -34.77 -8.97
C MET A 1 -2.62 -33.34 -8.53
N ARG A 2 -3.60 -33.09 -7.66
CA ARG A 2 -3.96 -31.71 -7.23
C ARG A 2 -2.86 -30.90 -6.51
N ARG A 3 -1.95 -31.54 -5.77
CA ARG A 3 -0.82 -30.86 -5.11
C ARG A 3 0.32 -30.48 -6.08
N LEU A 4 0.46 -31.22 -7.17
CA LEU A 4 1.43 -30.91 -8.25
C LEU A 4 0.94 -29.75 -9.13
N ILE A 5 -0.38 -29.58 -9.27
CA ILE A 5 -0.97 -28.46 -10.04
C ILE A 5 -0.83 -27.12 -9.29
N LEU A 6 -0.93 -27.13 -7.96
CA LEU A 6 -0.67 -25.93 -7.14
C LEU A 6 0.82 -25.55 -7.14
N LEU A 7 1.72 -26.53 -7.11
CA LEU A 7 3.16 -26.30 -7.26
C LEU A 7 3.55 -25.87 -8.69
N SER A 8 2.88 -26.39 -9.72
CA SER A 8 3.12 -25.96 -11.11
C SER A 8 2.58 -24.56 -11.40
N ILE A 9 1.46 -24.15 -10.79
CA ILE A 9 0.98 -22.76 -10.85
C ILE A 9 1.95 -21.83 -10.10
N PHE A 10 2.58 -22.28 -9.00
CA PHE A 10 3.60 -21.50 -8.29
C PHE A 10 4.91 -21.36 -9.10
N PHE A 11 5.34 -22.41 -9.82
CA PHE A 11 6.57 -22.41 -10.64
C PHE A 11 6.43 -21.74 -12.02
N ILE A 12 5.26 -21.83 -12.66
CA ILE A 12 5.01 -21.19 -13.97
C ILE A 12 4.95 -19.67 -13.85
N ASN A 13 4.65 -19.12 -12.66
CA ASN A 13 4.71 -17.68 -12.40
C ASN A 13 6.14 -17.10 -12.35
N PHE A 14 7.18 -17.93 -12.23
CA PHE A 14 8.57 -17.49 -12.13
C PHE A 14 9.40 -17.67 -13.42
N SER A 15 8.89 -18.38 -14.43
CA SER A 15 9.74 -18.94 -15.51
C SER A 15 9.43 -18.46 -16.93
N VAL A 16 8.80 -17.30 -17.11
CA VAL A 16 8.66 -16.69 -18.45
C VAL A 16 9.37 -15.34 -18.48
N LEU A 17 10.64 -15.41 -18.92
CA LEU A 17 11.56 -14.33 -19.34
C LEU A 17 11.06 -13.62 -20.62
N PRO A 18 11.60 -12.45 -21.05
CA PRO A 18 12.81 -11.76 -20.57
C PRO A 18 12.56 -10.34 -20.01
N SER A 19 13.45 -9.91 -19.11
CA SER A 19 13.68 -8.49 -18.86
C SER A 19 14.62 -8.00 -19.96
N ASN A 20 14.08 -7.30 -20.95
CA ASN A 20 14.92 -6.51 -21.84
C ASN A 20 15.45 -5.33 -21.01
N ALA A 21 16.75 -5.37 -20.71
CA ALA A 21 17.49 -4.14 -20.48
C ALA A 21 17.27 -3.26 -21.72
N ALA A 22 16.96 -1.99 -21.52
CA ALA A 22 16.85 -1.07 -22.65
C ALA A 22 18.24 -0.96 -23.28
N ASP A 23 18.38 -1.62 -24.43
CA ASP A 23 19.54 -1.54 -25.31
C ASP A 23 19.78 -0.08 -25.72
N SER A 24 21.05 0.25 -25.93
CA SER A 24 21.48 1.50 -26.54
C SER A 24 20.69 1.76 -27.82
N VAL A 25 19.98 2.89 -27.87
CA VAL A 25 19.26 3.30 -29.07
C VAL A 25 20.30 3.78 -30.08
N ILE A 26 20.54 2.98 -31.13
CA ILE A 26 21.39 3.36 -32.25
C ILE A 26 20.63 4.42 -33.06
N ILE A 27 21.07 5.67 -32.97
CA ILE A 27 20.50 6.80 -33.72
C ILE A 27 21.30 6.93 -35.02
N ASP A 28 20.91 6.14 -36.00
CA ASP A 28 21.17 6.33 -37.44
C ASP A 28 22.59 6.09 -38.00
N ARG A 29 22.67 5.66 -39.27
CA ARG A 29 23.91 5.56 -40.05
C ARG A 29 24.03 6.77 -40.96
N VAL A 30 24.96 7.66 -40.64
CA VAL A 30 25.06 8.98 -41.27
C VAL A 30 26.34 9.09 -42.11
N THR A 31 26.24 9.66 -43.31
CA THR A 31 27.40 9.84 -44.22
C THR A 31 28.29 11.00 -43.76
N GLN A 32 29.56 11.03 -44.19
CA GLN A 32 30.56 12.01 -43.75
C GLN A 32 30.12 13.48 -43.96
N SER A 33 29.35 13.77 -45.02
CA SER A 33 28.78 15.09 -45.30
C SER A 33 27.57 15.46 -44.45
N GLN A 34 26.85 14.48 -43.90
CA GLN A 34 25.72 14.70 -42.99
C GLN A 34 26.16 14.78 -41.51
N ALA A 35 27.36 14.28 -41.20
CA ALA A 35 27.94 14.35 -39.86
C ALA A 35 28.40 15.78 -39.45
N GLU A 36 28.63 16.67 -40.41
CA GLU A 36 29.04 18.06 -40.15
C GLU A 36 27.89 18.95 -39.63
N GLU A 37 26.62 18.57 -39.87
CA GLU A 37 25.40 19.29 -39.44
C GLU A 37 24.45 18.39 -38.62
N LEU A 38 24.99 17.58 -37.72
CA LEU A 38 24.19 16.63 -36.93
C LEU A 38 23.33 17.35 -35.87
N ASP A 39 22.04 17.56 -36.15
CA ASP A 39 21.07 18.07 -35.19
C ASP A 39 20.60 16.93 -34.27
N LEU A 40 21.26 16.80 -33.10
CA LEU A 40 20.98 15.76 -32.12
C LEU A 40 19.74 16.12 -31.29
N THR A 41 18.57 15.65 -31.70
CA THR A 41 17.35 15.75 -30.89
C THR A 41 17.29 14.61 -29.86
N ILE A 42 17.53 14.94 -28.59
CA ILE A 42 17.38 13.98 -27.48
C ILE A 42 15.88 13.71 -27.28
N PRO A 43 15.44 12.43 -27.21
CA PRO A 43 14.04 12.09 -26.98
C PRO A 43 13.50 12.75 -25.71
N GLU A 44 12.26 13.25 -25.78
CA GLU A 44 11.60 13.82 -24.59
C GLU A 44 11.44 12.79 -23.47
N SER A 45 11.36 11.50 -23.82
CA SER A 45 11.28 10.37 -22.90
C SER A 45 12.56 10.14 -22.07
N THR A 46 13.69 10.75 -22.42
CA THR A 46 14.93 10.62 -21.65
C THR A 46 14.72 11.14 -20.22
N PRO A 47 14.99 10.33 -19.18
CA PRO A 47 14.77 10.76 -17.81
C PRO A 47 15.74 11.90 -17.43
N PRO A 48 15.40 12.77 -16.47
CA PRO A 48 16.36 13.72 -15.92
C PRO A 48 17.51 12.99 -15.23
N GLY A 49 18.73 13.50 -15.37
CA GLY A 49 19.95 12.76 -15.00
C GLY A 49 21.18 13.16 -15.80
N PHE A 50 22.29 12.50 -15.50
CA PHE A 50 23.53 12.55 -16.28
C PHE A 50 23.49 11.42 -17.32
N HIS A 51 23.79 11.76 -18.56
CA HIS A 51 23.70 10.86 -19.71
C HIS A 51 24.91 11.05 -20.62
N SER A 52 25.14 10.10 -21.51
CA SER A 52 26.14 10.20 -22.57
C SER A 52 25.56 9.75 -23.90
N ILE A 53 25.92 10.47 -24.96
CA ILE A 53 25.67 10.05 -26.34
C ILE A 53 26.95 9.41 -26.86
N GLU A 54 26.88 8.14 -27.21
CA GLU A 54 27.96 7.45 -27.92
C GLU A 54 27.74 7.63 -29.43
N ILE A 55 28.68 8.29 -30.10
CA ILE A 55 28.67 8.46 -31.56
C ILE A 55 29.69 7.49 -32.14
N GLU A 56 29.21 6.55 -32.97
CA GLU A 56 30.05 5.62 -33.73
C GLU A 56 30.11 6.04 -35.20
N VAL A 57 31.30 6.44 -35.67
CA VAL A 57 31.54 6.79 -37.08
C VAL A 57 32.24 5.61 -37.76
N TYR A 58 31.68 5.15 -38.87
CA TYR A 58 32.22 4.06 -39.69
C TYR A 58 32.90 4.62 -40.94
N ASP A 59 34.15 4.24 -41.16
CA ASP A 59 34.84 4.50 -42.44
C ASP A 59 34.51 3.38 -43.47
N ASP A 60 34.73 3.61 -44.76
CA ASP A 60 34.44 2.70 -45.88
C ASP A 60 35.14 1.33 -45.76
N LYS A 61 36.12 1.21 -44.85
CA LYS A 61 36.88 0.00 -44.53
C LYS A 61 36.39 -0.74 -43.28
N GLY A 62 35.34 -0.26 -42.61
CA GLY A 62 34.75 -0.88 -41.42
C GLY A 62 35.43 -0.55 -40.08
N SER A 63 36.35 0.42 -40.05
CA SER A 63 36.97 0.92 -38.81
C SER A 63 36.02 1.88 -38.08
N VAL A 64 35.82 1.65 -36.77
CA VAL A 64 34.89 2.39 -35.91
C VAL A 64 35.65 3.46 -35.11
N SER A 65 35.24 4.72 -35.23
CA SER A 65 35.63 5.80 -34.31
C SER A 65 34.51 6.07 -33.33
N LYS A 66 34.77 5.89 -32.03
CA LYS A 66 33.80 6.10 -30.95
C LYS A 66 34.08 7.44 -30.25
N ARG A 67 33.03 8.24 -30.01
CA ARG A 67 33.14 9.47 -29.23
C ARG A 67 31.94 9.61 -28.30
N ASP A 68 32.22 9.79 -27.00
CA ASP A 68 31.20 10.02 -25.98
C ASP A 68 31.03 11.51 -25.71
N ILE A 69 29.80 12.00 -25.84
CA ILE A 69 29.43 13.37 -25.48
C ILE A 69 28.53 13.32 -24.24
N PRO A 70 29.04 13.68 -23.05
CA PRO A 70 28.22 13.73 -21.85
C PRO A 70 27.29 14.95 -21.86
N PHE A 71 26.07 14.77 -21.39
CA PHE A 71 25.10 15.85 -21.18
C PHE A 71 24.28 15.55 -19.93
N CYS A 72 23.68 16.57 -19.32
CA CYS A 72 22.73 16.36 -18.23
C CYS A 72 21.38 16.99 -18.55
N LYS A 73 20.30 16.33 -18.13
CA LYS A 73 18.93 16.84 -18.23
C LYS A 73 18.45 17.22 -16.83
N ASN A 74 18.08 18.49 -16.65
CA ASN A 74 17.67 19.02 -15.35
C ASN A 74 16.22 18.63 -15.00
N LEU A 75 15.77 18.95 -13.78
CA LEU A 75 14.41 18.63 -13.31
C LEU A 75 13.31 19.47 -13.98
N SER A 76 13.69 20.52 -14.69
CA SER A 76 12.82 21.33 -15.56
C SER A 76 12.70 20.77 -16.98
N GLY A 77 13.47 19.74 -17.32
CA GLY A 77 13.47 19.10 -18.65
C GLY A 77 14.41 19.75 -19.67
N GLU A 78 15.21 20.73 -19.26
CA GLU A 78 16.22 21.39 -20.12
C GLU A 78 17.51 20.56 -20.20
N ILE A 79 18.17 20.63 -21.35
CA ILE A 79 19.37 19.86 -21.66
C ILE A 79 20.60 20.76 -21.55
N HIS A 80 21.55 20.33 -20.74
CA HIS A 80 22.81 21.02 -20.46
C HIS A 80 23.97 20.18 -20.99
N TRP A 81 24.50 20.57 -22.16
CA TRP A 81 25.61 19.91 -22.85
C TRP A 81 26.97 20.07 -22.16
N ASN A 82 27.06 20.97 -21.17
CA ASN A 82 28.26 21.12 -20.32
C ASN A 82 28.31 20.09 -19.18
N ASN A 83 27.32 19.18 -19.12
CA ASN A 83 27.17 18.15 -18.10
C ASN A 83 27.10 18.70 -16.65
N LYS A 84 26.58 19.92 -16.47
CA LYS A 84 26.43 20.56 -15.14
C LYS A 84 24.96 20.86 -14.84
N CYS A 85 24.37 20.05 -13.96
CA CYS A 85 22.99 20.22 -13.48
C CYS A 85 23.00 20.35 -11.96
N PRO A 86 22.91 21.57 -11.39
CA PRO A 86 23.02 21.79 -9.94
C PRO A 86 21.82 21.25 -9.15
N ASP A 87 20.70 20.99 -9.83
CA ASP A 87 19.45 20.49 -9.27
C ASP A 87 19.33 18.96 -9.31
N VAL A 88 20.30 18.27 -9.90
CA VAL A 88 20.31 16.81 -10.06
C VAL A 88 21.56 16.23 -9.40
N VAL A 89 21.35 15.16 -8.63
CA VAL A 89 22.40 14.36 -7.99
C VAL A 89 22.38 12.98 -8.65
N GLU A 90 23.57 12.42 -8.88
CA GLU A 90 23.71 11.10 -9.48
C GLU A 90 23.05 10.01 -8.63
N LEU A 91 22.33 9.10 -9.28
CA LEU A 91 21.69 7.96 -8.61
C LEU A 91 22.77 6.89 -8.37
N GLN A 92 23.09 6.68 -7.10
CA GLN A 92 24.12 5.72 -6.71
C GLN A 92 23.61 4.28 -6.82
N SER A 93 24.55 3.38 -7.09
CA SER A 93 24.28 1.95 -7.11
C SER A 93 24.00 1.41 -5.70
N PHE A 94 23.37 0.24 -5.62
CA PHE A 94 23.08 -0.42 -4.35
C PHE A 94 24.33 -0.66 -3.50
N GLU A 95 25.45 -1.07 -4.11
CA GLU A 95 26.70 -1.36 -3.42
C GLU A 95 27.37 -0.10 -2.82
N GLU A 96 27.20 1.06 -3.47
CA GLU A 96 27.71 2.34 -2.98
C GLU A 96 26.89 2.82 -1.79
N LEU A 97 25.56 2.79 -1.90
CA LEU A 97 24.65 3.21 -0.83
C LEU A 97 24.76 2.32 0.42
N GLN A 98 25.13 1.04 0.27
CA GLN A 98 25.36 0.16 1.42
C GLN A 98 26.64 0.47 2.20
N LYS A 99 27.65 1.10 1.57
CA LYS A 99 28.91 1.44 2.23
C LYS A 99 28.75 2.66 3.14
N THR A 100 27.84 3.57 2.78
CA THR A 100 27.55 4.79 3.52
C THR A 100 26.65 4.49 4.73
N LYS A 101 27.19 4.67 5.94
CA LYS A 101 26.46 4.43 7.21
C LYS A 101 25.93 5.71 7.85
N THR A 102 26.38 6.86 7.38
CA THR A 102 26.03 8.18 7.91
C THR A 102 24.99 8.84 7.01
N ARG A 103 23.92 9.38 7.60
CA ARG A 103 22.80 9.97 6.86
C ARG A 103 23.24 11.18 6.04
N GLU A 104 24.11 12.01 6.59
CA GLU A 104 24.57 13.26 5.97
C GLU A 104 25.45 13.02 4.74
N GLU A 105 26.06 11.84 4.64
CA GLU A 105 26.89 11.42 3.51
C GLU A 105 26.07 10.81 2.36
N LEU A 106 24.79 10.52 2.59
CA LEU A 106 23.91 9.96 1.55
C LEU A 106 23.52 11.04 0.53
N PRO A 107 23.51 10.70 -0.77
CA PRO A 107 23.16 11.65 -1.80
C PRO A 107 21.69 12.07 -1.68
N ALA A 108 21.43 13.35 -1.93
CA ALA A 108 20.07 13.89 -1.96
C ALA A 108 19.24 13.21 -3.06
N TYR A 109 17.95 13.05 -2.80
CA TYR A 109 17.00 12.44 -3.72
C TYR A 109 15.82 13.38 -3.96
N SER A 110 15.49 13.58 -5.24
CA SER A 110 14.29 14.30 -5.67
C SER A 110 13.37 13.34 -6.41
N PRO A 111 12.06 13.26 -6.07
CA PRO A 111 11.11 12.39 -6.78
C PRO A 111 11.00 12.70 -8.28
N ALA A 112 11.36 13.91 -8.70
CA ALA A 112 11.39 14.31 -10.09
C ALA A 112 12.56 13.68 -10.88
N GLN A 113 13.59 13.12 -10.22
CA GLN A 113 14.69 12.38 -10.88
C GLN A 113 14.21 11.05 -11.47
N GLU A 114 13.29 10.37 -10.78
CA GLU A 114 12.65 9.14 -11.25
C GLU A 114 11.14 9.36 -11.50
N PRO A 115 10.73 10.14 -12.52
CA PRO A 115 9.34 10.57 -12.68
C PRO A 115 8.38 9.41 -12.91
N ASN A 116 8.81 8.34 -13.58
CA ASN A 116 8.00 7.13 -13.79
C ASN A 116 7.75 6.37 -12.47
N LYS A 117 8.76 6.25 -11.60
CA LYS A 117 8.62 5.62 -10.28
C LYS A 117 7.73 6.45 -9.36
N SER A 118 7.90 7.77 -9.39
CA SER A 118 7.05 8.71 -8.64
C SER A 118 5.60 8.70 -9.14
N LYS A 119 5.40 8.63 -10.46
CA LYS A 119 4.08 8.43 -11.08
C LYS A 119 3.41 7.17 -10.56
N ASP A 120 4.10 6.03 -10.60
CA ASP A 120 3.59 4.75 -10.11
C ASP A 120 3.15 4.81 -8.65
N ILE A 121 3.94 5.48 -7.80
CA ILE A 121 3.62 5.66 -6.38
C ILE A 121 2.37 6.54 -6.22
N GLN A 122 2.25 7.65 -6.96
CA GLN A 122 1.08 8.51 -6.91
C GLN A 122 -0.18 7.76 -7.36
N VAL A 123 -0.12 7.03 -8.48
CA VAL A 123 -1.25 6.22 -8.98
C VAL A 123 -1.65 5.16 -7.95
N ALA A 124 -0.69 4.44 -7.37
CA ALA A 124 -0.96 3.45 -6.33
C ALA A 124 -1.59 4.07 -5.07
N ALA A 125 -1.06 5.20 -4.60
CA ALA A 125 -1.58 5.91 -3.43
C ALA A 125 -3.02 6.40 -3.65
N PHE A 126 -3.32 7.01 -4.79
CA PHE A 126 -4.67 7.46 -5.11
C PHE A 126 -5.65 6.32 -5.36
N ALA A 127 -5.20 5.22 -5.96
CA ALA A 127 -6.04 4.04 -6.12
C ALA A 127 -6.38 3.39 -4.77
N ALA A 128 -5.40 3.30 -3.87
CA ALA A 128 -5.61 2.86 -2.50
C ALA A 128 -6.60 3.80 -1.78
N LEU A 129 -6.34 5.11 -1.76
CA LEU A 129 -7.24 6.11 -1.15
C LEU A 129 -8.67 6.04 -1.71
N ALA A 130 -8.82 5.92 -3.03
CA ALA A 130 -10.12 5.80 -3.67
C ALA A 130 -10.83 4.53 -3.22
N ALA A 131 -10.14 3.38 -3.17
CA ALA A 131 -10.69 2.12 -2.66
C ALA A 131 -11.24 2.31 -1.24
N LEU A 132 -10.48 2.97 -0.37
CA LEU A 132 -10.85 3.25 1.02
C LEU A 132 -12.06 4.20 1.13
N ALA A 133 -12.23 5.18 0.23
CA ALA A 133 -13.18 6.28 0.40
C ALA A 133 -14.66 5.98 0.06
N ALA A 134 -14.97 4.97 -0.75
CA ALA A 134 -16.37 4.72 -1.16
C ALA A 134 -17.15 3.77 -0.22
N SER A 135 -16.56 3.34 0.90
CA SER A 135 -17.23 2.50 1.88
C SER A 135 -18.10 3.25 2.89
N ASN A 136 -18.10 4.58 2.86
CA ASN A 136 -18.95 5.45 3.70
C ASN A 136 -20.48 5.24 3.54
N GLN A 137 -20.95 4.24 2.79
CA GLN A 137 -22.39 4.02 2.51
C GLN A 137 -23.04 2.82 3.20
N SER A 138 -22.29 1.88 3.77
CA SER A 138 -22.90 0.71 4.46
C SER A 138 -23.19 0.94 5.94
N SER A 139 -22.54 1.91 6.59
CA SER A 139 -22.62 2.09 8.05
C SER A 139 -23.83 2.92 8.53
N GLY A 140 -24.67 3.47 7.65
CA GLY A 140 -25.77 4.37 8.02
C GLY A 140 -27.12 3.71 8.34
N ARG A 141 -27.24 2.38 8.27
CA ARG A 141 -28.56 1.72 8.35
C ARG A 141 -28.51 0.45 9.21
N LYS A 142 -28.42 0.63 10.53
CA LYS A 142 -28.85 -0.38 11.52
C LYS A 142 -29.68 0.31 12.60
N LYS A 143 -31.00 0.37 12.39
CA LYS A 143 -32.03 0.16 13.42
C LYS A 143 -33.41 0.07 12.76
N GLU A 144 -34.20 -0.84 13.31
CA GLU A 144 -35.59 -1.18 13.00
C GLU A 144 -35.79 -2.14 11.82
N GLU A 145 -35.66 -3.44 12.09
CA GLU A 145 -36.81 -4.36 12.05
C GLU A 145 -36.45 -5.65 12.77
N ASN A 146 -37.26 -5.98 13.78
CA ASN A 146 -37.20 -7.22 14.54
C ASN A 146 -37.99 -8.26 13.75
N SER A 147 -37.33 -9.21 13.09
CA SER A 147 -37.99 -10.45 12.64
C SER A 147 -36.96 -11.56 12.45
N ASP A 148 -37.21 -12.68 13.12
CA ASP A 148 -36.48 -13.93 12.99
C ASP A 148 -36.49 -14.39 11.53
N SER A 149 -35.37 -14.19 10.86
CA SER A 149 -35.03 -14.87 9.61
C SER A 149 -33.52 -14.91 9.49
N GLU A 150 -32.95 -16.12 9.61
CA GLU A 150 -31.59 -16.44 9.19
C GLU A 150 -31.42 -16.01 7.73
N SER A 151 -30.88 -14.82 7.54
CA SER A 151 -30.51 -14.30 6.25
C SER A 151 -29.06 -13.87 6.34
N ASP A 152 -28.25 -14.47 5.47
CA ASP A 152 -26.82 -14.22 5.30
C ASP A 152 -26.54 -12.72 5.15
N THR A 153 -26.34 -12.03 6.26
CA THR A 153 -25.83 -10.66 6.28
C THR A 153 -24.34 -10.70 5.95
N HIS A 154 -24.03 -10.90 4.67
CA HIS A 154 -22.76 -10.50 4.09
C HIS A 154 -22.68 -8.97 4.12
N THR A 155 -22.34 -8.44 5.29
CA THR A 155 -21.78 -7.09 5.40
C THR A 155 -20.42 -7.16 4.73
N GLU A 156 -20.32 -6.75 3.46
CA GLU A 156 -19.05 -6.43 2.82
C GLU A 156 -18.43 -5.27 3.63
N LYS A 157 -17.73 -5.59 4.73
CA LYS A 157 -16.99 -4.63 5.56
C LYS A 157 -15.80 -4.12 4.74
N GLU A 158 -16.02 -3.07 3.97
CA GLU A 158 -14.96 -2.31 3.31
C GLU A 158 -14.67 -0.99 4.06
N ASP A 159 -14.98 -0.93 5.36
CA ASP A 159 -14.81 0.26 6.22
C ASP A 159 -13.35 0.49 6.61
N LEU A 160 -12.70 1.42 5.92
CA LEU A 160 -11.32 1.83 6.21
C LEU A 160 -11.07 3.33 6.13
N ALA A 161 -11.90 4.07 5.37
CA ALA A 161 -11.88 5.53 5.44
C ALA A 161 -12.78 6.08 6.55
N SER A 162 -13.68 5.29 7.13
CA SER A 162 -14.34 5.64 8.37
C SER A 162 -13.38 5.37 9.53
N VAL A 163 -13.45 6.24 10.52
CA VAL A 163 -12.76 6.08 11.80
C VAL A 163 -13.53 5.06 12.64
N ASP A 164 -14.52 4.36 12.09
CA ASP A 164 -15.11 3.23 12.77
C ASP A 164 -14.14 2.07 12.62
N ALA A 165 -13.66 1.59 13.77
CA ALA A 165 -13.02 0.30 13.83
C ALA A 165 -14.05 -0.74 13.40
N GLY A 166 -14.02 -1.14 12.13
CA GLY A 166 -14.65 -2.37 11.71
C GLY A 166 -14.02 -3.50 12.51
N ASP A 167 -14.76 -4.00 13.50
CA ASP A 167 -14.34 -5.15 14.32
C ASP A 167 -14.04 -6.35 13.40
N LEU A 168 -13.04 -7.16 13.77
CA LEU A 168 -12.83 -8.44 13.10
C LEU A 168 -14.07 -9.30 13.31
N GLU A 169 -14.54 -9.99 12.27
CA GLU A 169 -15.75 -10.79 12.41
C GLU A 169 -15.55 -11.88 13.48
N LEU A 170 -16.47 -11.88 14.45
CA LEU A 170 -16.60 -12.89 15.49
C LEU A 170 -17.81 -13.76 15.15
N PHE A 171 -17.65 -15.06 15.33
CA PHE A 171 -18.70 -16.02 15.04
C PHE A 171 -19.07 -16.77 16.31
N GLU A 172 -20.35 -16.74 16.68
CA GLU A 172 -20.86 -17.54 17.78
C GLU A 172 -20.93 -19.01 17.35
N LYS A 173 -20.17 -19.86 18.07
CA LYS A 173 -20.09 -21.28 17.79
C LYS A 173 -19.94 -22.04 19.11
N ALA A 174 -20.35 -23.30 19.10
CA ALA A 174 -20.03 -24.24 20.16
C ALA A 174 -18.50 -24.32 20.39
N PRO A 175 -18.05 -24.61 21.63
CA PRO A 175 -16.64 -24.73 21.95
C PRO A 175 -15.90 -25.64 20.97
N GLY A 176 -14.82 -25.13 20.39
CA GLY A 176 -13.93 -25.91 19.54
C GLY A 176 -13.01 -26.82 20.36
N TRP A 177 -12.23 -27.67 19.72
CA TRP A 177 -11.28 -28.53 20.45
C TRP A 177 -10.17 -27.72 21.15
N GLY A 178 -9.70 -26.66 20.50
CA GLY A 178 -8.78 -25.71 21.11
C GLY A 178 -9.38 -25.02 22.33
N ASP A 179 -10.71 -24.96 22.41
CA ASP A 179 -11.41 -24.41 23.57
C ASP A 179 -11.25 -25.21 24.87
N PHE A 180 -10.76 -26.44 24.77
CA PHE A 180 -10.50 -27.30 25.92
C PHE A 180 -8.99 -27.47 26.19
N SER A 181 -8.14 -26.70 25.51
CA SER A 181 -6.69 -26.86 25.59
C SER A 181 -6.08 -26.22 26.84
N LEU A 182 -4.92 -26.74 27.24
CA LEU A 182 -4.15 -26.27 28.40
C LEU A 182 -3.53 -24.87 28.23
N SER A 183 -3.57 -24.27 27.03
CA SER A 183 -2.99 -22.94 26.82
C SER A 183 -3.68 -21.85 27.66
N TRP A 184 -4.86 -22.14 28.21
CA TRP A 184 -5.69 -21.20 28.96
C TRP A 184 -5.44 -21.23 30.46
N ASP A 185 -5.07 -22.40 30.97
CA ASP A 185 -4.72 -22.59 32.37
C ASP A 185 -3.29 -22.10 32.66
N GLN A 186 -2.62 -21.58 31.63
CA GLN A 186 -1.31 -20.98 31.79
C GLN A 186 -1.39 -19.74 32.69
N LYS A 187 -0.40 -19.63 33.58
CA LYS A 187 -0.29 -18.51 34.53
C LYS A 187 -0.37 -17.17 33.79
N TYR A 188 -1.12 -16.24 34.37
CA TYR A 188 -1.32 -14.87 33.90
C TYR A 188 -2.22 -14.67 32.67
N THR A 189 -2.75 -15.72 32.03
CA THR A 189 -3.60 -15.57 30.83
C THR A 189 -4.81 -14.66 31.08
N ALA A 190 -5.55 -14.87 32.17
CA ALA A 190 -6.69 -14.02 32.51
C ALA A 190 -6.30 -12.54 32.73
N SER A 191 -5.12 -12.29 33.31
CA SER A 191 -4.62 -10.94 33.54
C SER A 191 -4.22 -10.26 32.23
N THR A 192 -3.51 -10.96 31.35
CA THR A 192 -3.10 -10.41 30.05
C THR A 192 -4.32 -10.12 29.17
N ASP A 193 -5.30 -11.03 29.13
CA ASP A 193 -6.53 -10.84 28.36
C ASP A 193 -7.30 -9.61 28.82
N PHE A 194 -7.45 -9.46 30.15
CA PHE A 194 -8.11 -8.30 30.72
C PHE A 194 -7.42 -7.00 30.34
N ILE A 195 -6.08 -6.94 30.43
CA ILE A 195 -5.29 -5.75 30.07
C ILE A 195 -5.51 -5.39 28.60
N PHE A 196 -5.38 -6.35 27.68
CA PHE A 196 -5.54 -6.06 26.25
C PHE A 196 -6.96 -5.68 25.87
N ARG A 197 -7.96 -6.32 26.48
CA ARG A 197 -9.37 -6.00 26.27
C ARG A 197 -9.71 -4.59 26.75
N ASP A 198 -9.36 -4.28 28.00
CA ASP A 198 -9.56 -2.95 28.59
C ASP A 198 -8.79 -1.86 27.81
N PHE A 199 -7.57 -2.15 27.37
CA PHE A 199 -6.79 -1.23 26.56
C PHE A 199 -7.40 -0.99 25.18
N THR A 200 -7.99 -2.03 24.57
CA THR A 200 -8.74 -1.91 23.30
C THR A 200 -9.97 -1.02 23.49
N GLU A 201 -10.80 -1.30 24.50
CA GLU A 201 -12.02 -0.54 24.80
C GLU A 201 -11.74 0.93 25.10
N LYS A 202 -10.72 1.22 25.94
CA LYS A 202 -10.29 2.59 26.26
C LYS A 202 -9.71 3.32 25.05
N SER A 203 -8.93 2.62 24.24
CA SER A 203 -8.35 3.19 23.02
C SER A 203 -9.42 3.45 21.97
N SER A 204 -10.47 2.62 21.88
CA SER A 204 -11.54 2.76 20.88
C SER A 204 -12.24 4.12 20.99
N LYS A 205 -12.37 4.65 22.20
CA LYS A 205 -12.96 5.97 22.46
C LYS A 205 -12.13 7.14 21.92
N HIS A 206 -10.83 6.96 21.71
CA HIS A 206 -9.92 8.05 21.33
C HIS A 206 -9.35 7.86 19.92
N SER A 207 -8.89 6.65 19.61
CA SER A 207 -8.30 6.27 18.35
C SER A 207 -8.73 4.85 17.98
N PRO A 208 -9.78 4.71 17.16
CA PRO A 208 -10.22 3.42 16.64
C PRO A 208 -9.14 2.67 15.86
N LEU A 209 -8.23 3.39 15.18
CA LEU A 209 -7.07 2.80 14.53
C LEU A 209 -6.10 2.16 15.54
N LEU A 210 -5.87 2.83 16.68
CA LEU A 210 -5.03 2.27 17.74
C LEU A 210 -5.71 1.06 18.37
N ALA A 211 -7.02 1.13 18.65
CA ALA A 211 -7.79 0.01 19.17
C ALA A 211 -7.72 -1.21 18.24
N ARG A 212 -7.88 -1.01 16.92
CA ARG A 212 -7.72 -2.06 15.91
C ARG A 212 -6.30 -2.65 15.93
N THR A 213 -5.28 -1.81 16.06
CA THR A 213 -3.88 -2.26 16.14
C THR A 213 -3.64 -3.13 17.37
N ILE A 214 -4.22 -2.78 18.52
CA ILE A 214 -4.13 -3.56 19.78
C ILE A 214 -4.88 -4.90 19.66
N ALA A 215 -6.08 -4.87 19.09
CA ALA A 215 -6.92 -6.05 18.91
C ALA A 215 -6.40 -7.03 17.84
N ASP A 216 -5.48 -6.59 16.98
CA ASP A 216 -4.96 -7.35 15.85
C ASP A 216 -4.42 -8.75 16.25
N GLY A 217 -3.70 -8.83 17.37
CA GLY A 217 -3.13 -10.08 17.91
C GLY A 217 -4.12 -10.99 18.67
N ASN A 218 -5.43 -10.72 18.66
CA ASN A 218 -6.41 -11.48 19.44
C ASN A 218 -6.44 -12.98 19.11
N TYR A 219 -6.22 -13.35 17.85
CA TYR A 219 -6.19 -14.76 17.44
C TYR A 219 -5.01 -15.51 18.07
N LEU A 220 -3.83 -14.88 18.19
CA LEU A 220 -2.67 -15.45 18.87
C LEU A 220 -2.93 -15.59 20.37
N ARG A 221 -3.54 -14.58 20.99
CA ARG A 221 -3.91 -14.62 22.42
C ARG A 221 -4.96 -15.70 22.70
N ALA A 222 -5.93 -15.88 21.80
CA ALA A 222 -6.93 -16.94 21.90
C ALA A 222 -6.28 -18.35 21.83
N MET A 223 -5.27 -18.55 20.98
CA MET A 223 -4.60 -19.84 20.83
C MET A 223 -3.54 -20.12 21.92
N LEU A 224 -2.73 -19.12 22.26
CA LEU A 224 -1.51 -19.27 23.06
C LEU A 224 -1.60 -18.70 24.49
N GLY A 225 -2.69 -18.01 24.83
CA GLY A 225 -2.86 -17.36 26.13
C GLY A 225 -1.77 -16.34 26.43
N SER A 226 -1.25 -16.33 27.66
CA SER A 226 -0.22 -15.39 28.10
C SER A 226 1.09 -15.47 27.30
N ILE A 227 1.38 -16.61 26.66
CA ILE A 227 2.60 -16.81 25.84
C ILE A 227 2.63 -15.85 24.64
N ALA A 228 1.47 -15.52 24.07
CA ALA A 228 1.39 -14.56 22.96
C ALA A 228 2.02 -13.19 23.32
N THR A 229 1.98 -12.82 24.60
CA THR A 229 2.53 -11.56 25.10
C THR A 229 4.05 -11.48 24.96
N PHE A 230 4.77 -12.61 24.82
CA PHE A 230 6.23 -12.61 24.60
C PHE A 230 6.63 -11.97 23.26
N LEU A 231 5.72 -11.81 22.31
CA LEU A 231 6.01 -11.03 21.09
C LEU A 231 6.36 -9.58 21.39
N LEU A 232 5.80 -8.99 22.47
CA LEU A 232 6.11 -7.61 22.87
C LEU A 232 7.57 -7.40 23.30
N PRO A 233 8.13 -8.11 24.31
CA PRO A 233 9.53 -7.92 24.67
C PRO A 233 10.48 -8.26 23.51
N ILE A 234 10.16 -9.24 22.66
CA ILE A 234 10.95 -9.55 21.46
C ILE A 234 10.93 -8.35 20.51
N SER A 235 9.76 -7.75 20.24
CA SER A 235 9.65 -6.61 19.34
C SER A 235 10.35 -5.37 19.88
N LEU A 236 10.28 -5.12 21.20
CA LEU A 236 11.02 -4.03 21.85
C LEU A 236 12.54 -4.21 21.70
N ILE A 237 13.06 -5.44 21.89
CA ILE A 237 14.48 -5.75 21.69
C ILE A 237 14.88 -5.53 20.24
N LEU A 238 14.05 -5.94 19.27
CA LEU A 238 14.34 -5.72 17.85
C LEU A 238 14.29 -4.23 17.47
N GLY A 239 13.37 -3.45 18.05
CA GLY A 239 13.33 -2.00 17.89
C GLY A 239 14.60 -1.33 18.42
N LEU A 240 15.09 -1.77 19.58
CA LEU A 240 16.36 -1.28 20.14
C LEU A 240 17.57 -1.71 19.30
N LYS A 241 17.61 -2.96 18.83
CA LYS A 241 18.67 -3.43 17.91
C LYS A 241 18.67 -2.64 16.60
N SER A 242 17.49 -2.30 16.10
CA SER A 242 17.33 -1.45 14.91
C SER A 242 17.89 -0.06 15.12
N LEU A 243 17.63 0.54 16.28
CA LEU A 243 18.22 1.82 16.66
C LEU A 243 19.76 1.77 16.73
N ILE A 244 20.30 0.73 17.36
CA ILE A 244 21.75 0.54 17.48
C ILE A 244 22.38 0.31 16.10
N ASN A 245 21.72 -0.46 15.23
CA ASN A 245 22.20 -0.75 13.87
C ASN A 245 22.41 0.51 13.03
N VAL A 246 21.52 1.49 13.16
CA VAL A 246 21.61 2.78 12.44
C VAL A 246 22.34 3.87 13.22
N GLY A 247 22.97 3.54 14.35
CA GLY A 247 23.69 4.51 15.18
C GLY A 247 22.80 5.62 15.76
N GLY A 248 21.50 5.36 15.94
CA GLY A 248 20.53 6.36 16.41
C GLY A 248 20.06 7.37 15.36
N GLN A 249 20.53 7.27 14.12
CA GLN A 249 20.16 8.21 13.06
C GLN A 249 18.77 7.88 12.49
N ALA A 250 18.14 8.87 11.84
CA ALA A 250 16.91 8.66 11.08
C ALA A 250 17.17 7.92 9.76
N LEU A 251 17.66 6.68 9.84
CA LEU A 251 17.93 5.80 8.70
C LEU A 251 17.10 4.53 8.80
N VAL A 252 17.01 3.80 7.69
CA VAL A 252 16.34 2.51 7.68
C VAL A 252 17.31 1.43 8.16
N PRO A 253 16.93 0.58 9.12
CA PRO A 253 17.77 -0.52 9.58
C PRO A 253 18.10 -1.51 8.47
N GLU A 254 19.08 -2.37 8.73
CA GLU A 254 19.42 -3.47 7.83
C GLU A 254 18.21 -4.36 7.50
N LEU A 255 18.25 -4.98 6.31
CA LEU A 255 17.15 -5.81 5.80
C LEU A 255 16.72 -6.88 6.81
N GLY A 256 17.67 -7.57 7.44
CA GLY A 256 17.36 -8.64 8.40
C GLY A 256 16.50 -8.18 9.58
N LEU A 257 16.79 -7.00 10.13
CA LEU A 257 16.02 -6.40 11.22
C LEU A 257 14.65 -5.93 10.74
N VAL A 258 14.58 -5.30 9.56
CA VAL A 258 13.31 -4.90 8.95
C VAL A 258 12.41 -6.11 8.73
N LEU A 259 12.93 -7.19 8.13
CA LEU A 259 12.15 -8.43 7.90
C LEU A 259 11.71 -9.07 9.22
N ALA A 260 12.56 -9.12 10.24
CA ALA A 260 12.22 -9.69 11.54
C ALA A 260 11.09 -8.90 12.24
N ILE A 261 11.17 -7.56 12.24
CA ILE A 261 10.13 -6.72 12.83
C ILE A 261 8.85 -6.81 12.02
N VAL A 262 8.93 -6.76 10.68
CA VAL A 262 7.76 -6.90 9.80
C VAL A 262 7.08 -8.26 10.00
N ALA A 263 7.83 -9.36 10.19
CA ALA A 263 7.23 -10.66 10.50
C ALA A 263 6.41 -10.61 11.79
N ILE A 264 6.97 -10.04 12.86
CA ILE A 264 6.28 -9.90 14.14
C ILE A 264 5.08 -8.95 14.00
N GLY A 265 5.24 -7.81 13.31
CA GLY A 265 4.19 -6.83 13.11
C GLY A 265 3.06 -7.30 12.20
N VAL A 266 3.33 -8.19 11.25
CA VAL A 266 2.27 -8.85 10.48
C VAL A 266 1.47 -9.78 11.37
N LEU A 267 2.13 -10.52 12.27
CA LEU A 267 1.47 -11.45 13.18
C LEU A 267 0.71 -10.74 14.32
N ASP A 268 1.27 -9.68 14.89
CA ASP A 268 0.61 -8.80 15.87
C ASP A 268 1.01 -7.34 15.57
N ALA A 269 0.09 -6.58 14.97
CA ALA A 269 0.35 -5.19 14.61
C ALA A 269 0.74 -4.32 15.81
N PHE A 270 0.26 -4.62 17.02
CA PHE A 270 0.65 -3.89 18.22
C PHE A 270 2.12 -4.12 18.58
N ALA A 271 2.61 -5.35 18.44
CA ALA A 271 4.02 -5.65 18.65
C ALA A 271 4.91 -4.91 17.64
N GLY A 272 4.51 -4.87 16.36
CA GLY A 272 5.19 -4.07 15.32
C GLY A 272 5.19 -2.57 15.63
N LEU A 273 4.06 -2.04 16.10
CA LEU A 273 3.95 -0.64 16.52
C LEU A 273 4.87 -0.33 17.71
N CYS A 274 4.95 -1.21 18.71
CA CYS A 274 5.88 -1.06 19.84
C CYS A 274 7.34 -0.99 19.40
N ALA A 275 7.77 -1.84 18.45
CA ALA A 275 9.11 -1.77 17.87
C ALA A 275 9.35 -0.42 17.19
N GLY A 276 8.36 0.07 16.43
CA GLY A 276 8.40 1.39 15.80
C GLY A 276 8.48 2.54 16.81
N ILE A 277 7.74 2.47 17.92
CA ILE A 277 7.78 3.49 18.98
C ILE A 277 9.16 3.52 19.65
N VAL A 278 9.74 2.36 19.97
CA VAL A 278 11.10 2.28 20.54
C VAL A 278 12.12 2.89 19.58
N PHE A 279 12.03 2.55 18.29
CA PHE A 279 12.90 3.12 17.26
C PHE A 279 12.73 4.64 17.19
N PHE A 280 11.51 5.15 17.10
CA PHE A 280 11.20 6.57 17.03
C PHE A 280 11.70 7.36 18.26
N LEU A 281 11.37 6.89 19.46
CA LEU A 281 11.82 7.53 20.70
C LEU A 281 13.35 7.48 20.81
N GLY A 282 13.97 6.41 20.37
CA GLY A 282 15.42 6.29 20.30
C GLY A 282 16.06 7.36 19.43
N VAL A 283 15.59 7.52 18.19
CA VAL A 283 16.11 8.54 17.26
C VAL A 283 15.85 9.95 17.83
N LEU A 284 14.67 10.18 18.43
CA LEU A 284 14.34 11.44 19.11
C LEU A 284 15.34 11.77 20.23
N LEU A 285 15.63 10.80 21.10
CA LEU A 285 16.52 10.98 22.25
C LEU A 285 17.99 11.18 21.83
N THR A 286 18.40 10.65 20.69
CA THR A 286 19.75 10.86 20.15
C THR A 286 19.91 12.18 19.39
N GLY A 287 18.82 12.94 19.19
CA GLY A 287 18.85 14.26 18.56
C GLY A 287 18.77 14.27 17.03
N HIS A 288 18.59 13.13 16.37
CA HIS A 288 18.54 13.00 14.90
C HIS A 288 17.11 13.13 14.33
N LEU A 289 16.29 13.99 14.94
CA LEU A 289 14.92 14.34 14.49
C LEU A 289 14.76 15.88 14.42
N SER A 290 15.70 16.53 13.75
CA SER A 290 15.75 17.99 13.59
C SER A 290 15.05 18.46 12.30
N SER A 291 14.98 17.60 11.29
CA SER A 291 14.40 17.94 9.99
C SER A 291 13.10 17.20 9.71
N ARG A 292 12.25 17.78 8.86
CA ARG A 292 11.03 17.13 8.36
C ARG A 292 11.36 15.80 7.65
N HIS A 293 12.45 15.76 6.91
CA HIS A 293 12.87 14.56 6.18
C HIS A 293 13.30 13.44 7.13
N GLU A 294 14.00 13.75 8.22
CA GLU A 294 14.29 12.78 9.29
C GLU A 294 12.99 12.25 9.91
N LEU A 295 12.08 13.15 10.29
CA LEU A 295 10.78 12.76 10.86
C LEU A 295 10.00 11.84 9.93
N LEU A 296 9.90 12.18 8.64
CA LEU A 296 9.22 11.37 7.65
C LEU A 296 9.91 10.04 7.37
N THR A 297 11.25 9.98 7.47
CA THR A 297 12.00 8.72 7.36
C THR A 297 11.61 7.78 8.50
N VAL A 298 11.67 8.27 9.75
CA VAL A 298 11.35 7.46 10.94
C VAL A 298 9.88 7.04 10.92
N LEU A 299 8.94 7.95 10.61
CA LEU A 299 7.53 7.60 10.48
C LEU A 299 7.29 6.60 9.35
N GLY A 300 7.97 6.72 8.21
CA GLY A 300 7.90 5.75 7.12
C GLY A 300 8.36 4.35 7.56
N VAL A 301 9.47 4.27 8.29
CA VAL A 301 9.98 3.02 8.88
C VAL A 301 8.98 2.43 9.88
N MET A 302 8.44 3.26 10.78
CA MET A 302 7.40 2.82 11.74
C MET A 302 6.20 2.22 11.01
N VAL A 303 5.70 2.89 9.97
CA VAL A 303 4.55 2.42 9.19
C VAL A 303 4.88 1.07 8.55
N ILE A 304 6.07 0.87 7.98
CA ILE A 304 6.49 -0.42 7.43
C ILE A 304 6.45 -1.54 8.48
N PHE A 305 6.76 -1.26 9.74
CA PHE A 305 6.80 -2.27 10.80
C PHE A 305 5.44 -2.86 11.17
N TYR A 306 4.31 -2.16 11.00
CA TYR A 306 2.99 -2.68 11.41
C TYR A 306 1.87 -2.52 10.38
N ALA A 307 1.98 -1.59 9.42
CA ALA A 307 0.93 -1.37 8.44
C ALA A 307 0.64 -2.59 7.52
N PRO A 308 1.60 -3.48 7.18
CA PRO A 308 1.28 -4.65 6.36
C PRO A 308 0.14 -5.53 6.94
N ALA A 309 0.07 -5.67 8.27
CA ALA A 309 -1.04 -6.33 8.97
C ALA A 309 -2.39 -5.63 8.73
N LEU A 310 -2.40 -4.30 8.82
CA LEU A 310 -3.61 -3.50 8.65
C LEU A 310 -4.07 -3.46 7.20
N VAL A 311 -3.13 -3.44 6.24
CA VAL A 311 -3.44 -3.50 4.80
C VAL A 311 -4.09 -4.84 4.43
N ALA A 312 -3.61 -5.95 5.00
CA ALA A 312 -4.20 -7.27 4.73
C ALA A 312 -5.66 -7.34 5.19
N SER A 313 -5.93 -6.91 6.43
CA SER A 313 -7.28 -6.89 7.02
C SER A 313 -8.19 -5.82 6.42
N ALA A 314 -7.61 -4.84 5.73
CA ALA A 314 -8.33 -3.84 4.97
C ALA A 314 -8.93 -4.38 3.67
N VAL A 315 -8.12 -5.17 2.95
CA VAL A 315 -8.44 -5.59 1.61
C VAL A 315 -9.51 -6.69 1.58
N ARG A 316 -9.42 -7.66 2.49
CA ARG A 316 -10.37 -8.77 2.61
C ARG A 316 -10.57 -9.17 4.08
N PRO A 317 -11.73 -9.77 4.42
CA PRO A 317 -11.95 -10.33 5.75
C PRO A 317 -10.91 -11.39 6.10
N LEU A 318 -10.22 -11.21 7.23
CA LEU A 318 -9.24 -12.19 7.71
C LEU A 318 -9.90 -13.48 8.21
N ARG A 319 -11.17 -13.43 8.61
CA ARG A 319 -11.95 -14.58 9.10
C ARG A 319 -13.20 -14.74 8.25
N ARG A 320 -13.50 -15.97 7.83
CA ARG A 320 -14.76 -16.33 7.19
C ARG A 320 -15.07 -17.80 7.44
N LEU A 321 -16.27 -18.08 7.94
CA LEU A 321 -16.75 -19.45 8.07
C LEU A 321 -17.10 -20.04 6.70
N VAL A 322 -16.62 -21.25 6.46
CA VAL A 322 -16.80 -22.01 5.23
C VAL A 322 -17.76 -23.15 5.51
N THR A 323 -19.04 -22.91 5.25
CA THR A 323 -20.09 -23.93 5.35
C THR A 323 -20.34 -24.62 4.01
N ASN A 324 -20.24 -23.85 2.92
CA ASN A 324 -20.61 -24.27 1.56
C ASN A 324 -19.48 -24.03 0.55
N ARG A 325 -19.59 -24.66 -0.63
CA ARG A 325 -18.61 -24.49 -1.73
C ARG A 325 -18.48 -23.05 -2.21
N ASP A 326 -19.53 -22.26 -2.11
CA ASP A 326 -19.50 -20.83 -2.46
C ASP A 326 -18.66 -20.03 -1.47
N LEU A 327 -18.84 -20.28 -0.17
CA LEU A 327 -18.02 -19.66 0.87
C LEU A 327 -16.56 -20.14 0.81
N LEU A 328 -16.32 -21.37 0.36
CA LEU A 328 -14.96 -21.86 0.10
C LEU A 328 -14.31 -21.09 -1.04
N TRP A 329 -15.05 -20.82 -2.13
CA TRP A 329 -14.56 -19.98 -3.22
C TRP A 329 -14.22 -18.58 -2.71
N GLU A 330 -15.13 -17.94 -1.98
CA GLU A 330 -14.87 -16.64 -1.38
C GLU A 330 -13.64 -16.66 -0.48
N ARG A 331 -13.48 -17.66 0.40
CA ARG A 331 -12.31 -17.80 1.26
C ARG A 331 -11.02 -17.93 0.46
N ILE A 332 -10.99 -18.76 -0.59
CA ILE A 332 -9.80 -18.89 -1.45
C ILE A 332 -9.46 -17.54 -2.09
N THR A 333 -10.45 -16.79 -2.55
CA THR A 333 -10.21 -15.45 -3.10
C THR A 333 -9.76 -14.45 -2.03
N ASP A 334 -10.24 -14.56 -0.79
CA ASP A 334 -9.79 -13.72 0.32
C ASP A 334 -8.28 -13.88 0.56
N TYR A 335 -7.78 -15.13 0.60
CA TYR A 335 -6.35 -15.42 0.67
C TYR A 335 -5.58 -14.84 -0.50
N ALA A 336 -6.01 -15.16 -1.73
CA ALA A 336 -5.29 -14.78 -2.94
C ALA A 336 -5.17 -13.25 -3.06
N LEU A 337 -6.25 -12.53 -2.76
CA LEU A 337 -6.30 -11.08 -2.87
C LEU A 337 -5.57 -10.38 -1.72
N ALA A 338 -5.72 -10.84 -0.47
CA ALA A 338 -5.03 -10.24 0.67
C ALA A 338 -3.49 -10.39 0.58
N ILE A 339 -3.00 -11.54 0.12
CA ILE A 339 -1.57 -11.80 -0.10
C ILE A 339 -1.04 -10.89 -1.22
N LEU A 340 -1.73 -10.88 -2.37
CA LEU A 340 -1.26 -10.16 -3.55
C LEU A 340 -1.30 -8.63 -3.38
N LEU A 341 -2.37 -8.10 -2.78
CA LEU A 341 -2.49 -6.66 -2.54
C LEU A 341 -1.58 -6.17 -1.42
N THR A 342 -1.34 -6.97 -0.38
CA THR A 342 -0.31 -6.63 0.61
C THR A 342 1.07 -6.58 -0.03
N CYS A 343 1.40 -7.55 -0.89
CA CYS A 343 2.67 -7.53 -1.64
C CYS A 343 2.83 -6.21 -2.42
N TRP A 344 1.83 -5.87 -3.24
CA TRP A 344 1.83 -4.63 -4.02
C TRP A 344 1.92 -3.36 -3.16
N ALA A 345 1.12 -3.27 -2.09
CA ALA A 345 1.10 -2.10 -1.23
C ALA A 345 2.45 -1.90 -0.51
N VAL A 346 3.02 -2.97 0.05
CA VAL A 346 4.32 -2.91 0.75
C VAL A 346 5.43 -2.51 -0.20
N GLU A 347 5.44 -3.03 -1.43
CA GLU A 347 6.43 -2.65 -2.44
C GLU A 347 6.39 -1.13 -2.72
N LYS A 348 5.19 -0.57 -2.93
CA LYS A 348 5.02 0.86 -3.17
C LYS A 348 5.33 1.71 -1.94
N MET A 349 5.03 1.22 -0.73
CA MET A 349 5.38 1.90 0.52
C MET A 349 6.89 1.99 0.74
N VAL A 350 7.63 0.88 0.54
CA VAL A 350 9.10 0.89 0.65
C VAL A 350 9.71 1.73 -0.46
N GLY A 351 9.20 1.62 -1.69
CA GLY A 351 9.66 2.44 -2.83
C GLY A 351 9.47 3.95 -2.63
N ALA A 352 8.47 4.36 -1.84
CA ALA A 352 8.22 5.75 -1.49
C ALA A 352 9.26 6.34 -0.52
N LEU A 353 10.02 5.51 0.21
CA LEU A 353 10.89 5.98 1.29
C LEU A 353 11.94 7.00 0.83
N ASN A 354 12.57 6.84 -0.34
CA ASN A 354 13.53 7.83 -0.86
C ASN A 354 12.90 9.22 -0.97
N SER A 355 11.64 9.26 -1.45
CA SER A 355 10.89 10.50 -1.62
C SER A 355 10.58 11.15 -0.27
N LEU A 356 10.18 10.35 0.73
CA LEU A 356 9.91 10.85 2.09
C LEU A 356 11.19 11.34 2.77
N ALA A 357 12.27 10.57 2.63
CA ALA A 357 13.54 10.80 3.30
C ALA A 357 14.38 11.93 2.66
N GLY A 358 14.09 12.30 1.41
CA GLY A 358 14.85 13.30 0.66
C GLY A 358 16.29 12.88 0.32
N ILE A 359 16.62 11.62 0.53
CA ILE A 359 17.93 11.00 0.31
C ILE A 359 17.76 9.62 -0.31
N GLN A 360 18.80 9.11 -0.96
CA GLN A 360 18.77 7.78 -1.55
C GLN A 360 19.02 6.71 -0.47
N LEU A 361 18.09 5.77 -0.31
CA LEU A 361 18.17 4.70 0.67
C LEU A 361 18.36 3.35 -0.02
N ALA A 362 19.39 2.60 0.40
CA ALA A 362 19.70 1.27 -0.14
C ALA A 362 18.53 0.28 -0.03
N ILE A 363 17.71 0.39 1.02
CA ILE A 363 16.57 -0.50 1.26
C ILE A 363 15.53 -0.47 0.13
N THR A 364 15.45 0.62 -0.64
CA THR A 364 14.47 0.77 -1.72
C THR A 364 14.73 -0.18 -2.89
N PHE A 365 15.98 -0.57 -3.12
CA PHE A 365 16.34 -1.63 -4.08
C PHE A 365 15.81 -3.00 -3.66
N GLN A 366 15.52 -3.19 -2.38
CA GLN A 366 15.05 -4.44 -1.80
C GLN A 366 13.54 -4.43 -1.50
N ALA A 367 12.81 -3.41 -1.97
CA ALA A 367 11.37 -3.26 -1.74
C ALA A 367 10.57 -4.52 -2.10
N LYS A 368 10.90 -5.15 -3.23
CA LYS A 368 10.25 -6.39 -3.68
C LYS A 368 10.49 -7.57 -2.74
N ILE A 369 11.68 -7.68 -2.14
CA ILE A 369 12.01 -8.74 -1.18
C ILE A 369 11.16 -8.58 0.07
N ILE A 370 11.09 -7.36 0.61
CA ILE A 370 10.28 -7.03 1.79
C ILE A 370 8.80 -7.31 1.50
N ALA A 371 8.32 -6.91 0.33
CA ALA A 371 6.94 -7.11 -0.11
C ALA A 371 6.54 -8.58 -0.22
N ILE A 372 7.35 -9.41 -0.89
CA ILE A 372 7.11 -10.85 -1.02
C ILE A 372 7.14 -11.52 0.35
N PHE A 373 8.14 -11.18 1.18
CA PHE A 373 8.25 -11.73 2.52
C PHE A 373 7.02 -11.38 3.37
N SER A 374 6.59 -10.11 3.36
CA SER A 374 5.38 -9.64 4.05
C SER A 374 4.14 -10.40 3.61
N ALA A 375 3.99 -10.62 2.31
CA ALA A 375 2.88 -11.36 1.72
C ALA A 375 2.83 -12.83 2.17
N VAL A 376 4.00 -13.49 2.27
CA VAL A 376 4.10 -14.86 2.81
C VAL A 376 3.65 -14.91 4.27
N ILE A 377 4.13 -13.98 5.11
CA ILE A 377 3.73 -13.93 6.52
C ILE A 377 2.23 -13.61 6.66
N VAL A 378 1.67 -12.75 5.80
CA VAL A 378 0.21 -12.53 5.76
C VAL A 378 -0.55 -13.81 5.43
N GLY A 379 -0.07 -14.61 4.48
CA GLY A 379 -0.67 -15.91 4.17
C GLY A 379 -0.67 -16.86 5.39
N ILE A 380 0.44 -16.90 6.12
CA ILE A 380 0.55 -17.65 7.40
C ILE A 380 -0.45 -17.12 8.42
N ARG A 381 -0.53 -15.79 8.57
CA ARG A 381 -1.46 -15.15 9.49
C ARG A 381 -2.91 -15.51 9.18
N ILE A 382 -3.34 -15.42 7.92
CA ILE A 382 -4.74 -15.74 7.56
C ILE A 382 -5.06 -17.20 7.92
N ALA A 383 -4.09 -18.11 7.75
CA ALA A 383 -4.24 -19.51 8.18
C ALA A 383 -4.36 -19.65 9.70
N LEU A 384 -3.57 -18.89 10.46
CA LEU A 384 -3.68 -18.86 11.92
C LEU A 384 -5.00 -18.26 12.42
N GLU A 385 -5.51 -17.24 11.73
CA GLU A 385 -6.84 -16.64 12.00
C GLU A 385 -7.96 -17.66 11.74
N ASP A 386 -7.85 -18.48 10.68
CA ASP A 386 -8.77 -19.60 10.45
C ASP A 386 -8.68 -20.62 11.58
N VAL A 387 -7.47 -21.04 11.95
CA VAL A 387 -7.28 -21.99 13.07
C VAL A 387 -7.94 -21.47 14.35
N ALA A 388 -7.73 -20.20 14.70
CA ALA A 388 -8.38 -19.60 15.86
C ALA A 388 -9.91 -19.59 15.71
N THR A 389 -10.43 -19.24 14.52
CA THR A 389 -11.88 -19.19 14.26
C THR A 389 -12.55 -20.56 14.37
N TYR A 390 -11.92 -21.63 13.86
CA TYR A 390 -12.52 -22.97 13.88
C TYR A 390 -12.31 -23.73 15.19
N TYR A 391 -11.14 -23.57 15.82
CA TYR A 391 -10.74 -24.38 16.97
C TYR A 391 -10.83 -23.64 18.32
N TYR A 392 -10.80 -22.30 18.33
CA TYR A 392 -10.85 -21.47 19.54
C TYR A 392 -11.97 -20.39 19.51
N PRO A 393 -13.18 -20.68 18.98
CA PRO A 393 -14.21 -19.66 18.79
C PRO A 393 -14.62 -18.95 20.09
N VAL A 394 -14.78 -19.69 21.21
CA VAL A 394 -15.26 -19.11 22.47
C VAL A 394 -14.23 -18.14 23.05
N ARG A 395 -12.92 -18.44 22.94
CA ARG A 395 -11.90 -17.49 23.41
C ARG A 395 -11.71 -16.32 22.51
N LEU A 396 -11.78 -16.55 21.22
CA LEU A 396 -11.62 -15.48 20.27
C LEU A 396 -12.64 -14.37 20.56
N GLN A 397 -13.85 -14.74 20.97
CA GLN A 397 -14.85 -13.82 21.51
C GLN A 397 -14.45 -13.23 22.86
N ALA A 398 -14.05 -14.05 23.83
CA ALA A 398 -13.71 -13.59 25.18
C ALA A 398 -12.55 -12.56 25.23
N VAL A 399 -11.57 -12.68 24.33
CA VAL A 399 -10.41 -11.77 24.24
C VAL A 399 -10.66 -10.57 23.33
N SER A 400 -11.72 -10.60 22.52
CA SER A 400 -12.07 -9.47 21.66
C SER A 400 -12.86 -8.43 22.45
N GLY A 401 -12.31 -7.23 22.55
CA GLY A 401 -12.97 -6.10 23.22
C GLY A 401 -14.00 -5.44 22.32
N GLU A 402 -14.99 -4.81 22.94
CA GLU A 402 -16.02 -4.07 22.21
C GLU A 402 -15.49 -2.73 21.71
N PHE A 403 -15.88 -2.34 20.51
CA PHE A 403 -15.53 -1.05 19.92
C PHE A 403 -16.62 -0.02 20.21
N SER A 404 -16.23 1.13 20.78
CA SER A 404 -17.14 2.26 20.96
C SER A 404 -17.53 2.87 19.61
N GLU A 405 -18.79 3.27 19.47
CA GLU A 405 -19.26 4.07 18.33
C GLU A 405 -18.56 5.43 18.27
N THR A 406 -18.31 5.92 17.04
CA THR A 406 -17.64 7.21 16.81
C THR A 406 -18.59 8.40 16.86
N SER A 407 -18.25 9.41 17.65
CA SER A 407 -18.99 10.68 17.73
C SER A 407 -18.71 11.61 16.53
N GLN A 408 -19.63 12.52 16.24
CA GLN A 408 -19.47 13.52 15.16
C GLN A 408 -18.21 14.40 15.32
N ARG A 409 -17.88 14.81 16.55
CA ARG A 409 -16.65 15.59 16.82
C ARG A 409 -15.39 14.81 16.49
N GLN A 410 -15.36 13.50 16.77
CA GLN A 410 -14.24 12.62 16.41
C GLN A 410 -14.13 12.43 14.90
N ARG A 411 -15.26 12.35 14.18
CA ARG A 411 -15.26 12.27 12.71
C ARG A 411 -14.63 13.51 12.09
N VAL A 412 -14.97 14.70 12.57
CA VAL A 412 -14.37 15.97 12.12
C VAL A 412 -12.88 16.05 12.50
N ALA A 413 -12.54 15.77 13.76
CA ALA A 413 -11.14 15.82 14.21
C ALA A 413 -10.25 14.84 13.44
N SER A 414 -10.75 13.65 13.15
CA SER A 414 -10.02 12.66 12.37
C SER A 414 -9.92 13.04 10.89
N LEU A 415 -10.95 13.67 10.30
CA LEU A 415 -10.82 14.24 8.96
C LEU A 415 -9.70 15.29 8.92
N GLY A 416 -9.61 16.15 9.95
CA GLY A 416 -8.51 17.09 10.12
C GLY A 416 -7.14 16.39 10.18
N LEU A 417 -7.00 15.36 11.03
CA LEU A 417 -5.76 14.59 11.14
C LEU A 417 -5.39 13.87 9.82
N LYS A 418 -6.35 13.23 9.15
CA LYS A 418 -6.14 12.58 7.85
C LYS A 418 -5.68 13.57 6.80
N THR A 419 -6.28 14.75 6.77
CA THR A 419 -5.89 15.84 5.87
C THR A 419 -4.47 16.30 6.15
N PHE A 420 -4.11 16.49 7.43
CA PHE A 420 -2.76 16.87 7.83
C PHE A 420 -1.72 15.82 7.44
N VAL A 421 -2.01 14.53 7.70
CA VAL A 421 -1.13 13.41 7.31
C VAL A 421 -1.01 13.34 5.79
N PHE A 422 -2.11 13.41 5.05
CA PHE A 422 -2.10 13.41 3.58
C PHE A 422 -1.25 14.55 3.01
N PHE A 423 -1.47 15.79 3.49
CA PHE A 423 -0.70 16.96 3.07
C PHE A 423 0.80 16.79 3.34
N THR A 424 1.16 16.31 4.53
CA THR A 424 2.55 16.14 4.96
C THR A 424 3.26 15.01 4.17
N LEU A 425 2.55 13.93 3.84
CA LEU A 425 3.06 12.81 3.05
C LEU A 425 3.12 13.11 1.54
N ALA A 426 2.25 13.96 1.03
CA ALA A 426 2.24 14.37 -0.38
C ALA A 426 3.29 15.44 -0.69
N ALA A 427 3.59 16.32 0.26
CA ALA A 427 4.52 17.42 0.08
C ALA A 427 5.96 17.03 -0.37
N PRO A 428 6.55 15.86 -0.05
CA PRO A 428 7.85 15.48 -0.62
C PRO A 428 7.80 15.19 -2.12
N PHE A 429 6.66 14.70 -2.63
CA PHE A 429 6.47 14.37 -4.05
C PHE A 429 6.17 15.60 -4.91
N VAL A 430 5.40 16.55 -4.36
CA VAL A 430 4.83 17.69 -5.12
C VAL A 430 5.56 19.00 -4.79
N GLY A 431 6.12 19.12 -3.59
CA GLY A 431 6.59 20.37 -3.02
C GLY A 431 5.47 21.21 -2.39
N TYR A 432 5.83 22.28 -1.69
CA TYR A 432 4.88 23.27 -1.15
C TYR A 432 4.43 24.23 -2.25
N THR A 433 3.55 23.74 -3.13
CA THR A 433 3.05 24.49 -4.28
C THR A 433 1.53 24.63 -4.24
N THR A 434 0.97 25.51 -5.07
CA THR A 434 -0.48 25.70 -5.19
C THR A 434 -1.20 24.39 -5.55
N GLN A 435 -0.56 23.52 -6.35
CA GLN A 435 -1.07 22.20 -6.73
C GLN A 435 -1.27 21.28 -5.52
N LEU A 436 -0.39 21.34 -4.51
CA LEU A 436 -0.56 20.59 -3.27
C LEU A 436 -1.84 21.04 -2.55
N PHE A 437 -2.06 22.36 -2.41
CA PHE A 437 -3.27 22.89 -1.77
C PHE A 437 -4.54 22.52 -2.54
N ILE A 438 -4.53 22.61 -3.86
CA ILE A 438 -5.68 22.23 -4.71
C ILE A 438 -5.97 20.73 -4.55
N GLY A 439 -4.95 19.86 -4.67
CA GLY A 439 -5.14 18.41 -4.54
C GLY A 439 -5.61 18.01 -3.13
N THR A 440 -5.10 18.65 -2.08
CA THR A 440 -5.58 18.45 -0.71
C THR A 440 -7.02 18.95 -0.53
N ALA A 441 -7.40 20.09 -1.11
CA ALA A 441 -8.78 20.56 -1.07
C ALA A 441 -9.72 19.55 -1.74
N LEU A 442 -9.37 19.03 -2.92
CA LEU A 442 -10.15 18.01 -3.63
C LEU A 442 -10.27 16.71 -2.83
N PHE A 443 -9.20 16.28 -2.15
CA PHE A 443 -9.22 15.11 -1.27
C PHE A 443 -10.24 15.24 -0.13
N ILE A 444 -10.38 16.44 0.47
CA ILE A 444 -11.28 16.69 1.60
C ILE A 444 -12.76 16.66 1.18
N ILE A 445 -13.09 17.03 -0.06
CA ILE A 445 -14.49 17.14 -0.52
C ILE A 445 -15.26 15.84 -0.29
N SER A 446 -14.68 14.71 -0.68
CA SER A 446 -15.32 13.40 -0.60
C SER A 446 -15.73 13.02 0.84
N PRO A 447 -14.85 13.00 1.85
CA PRO A 447 -15.21 12.69 3.23
C PRO A 447 -15.98 13.81 3.94
N LEU A 448 -15.88 15.08 3.50
CA LEU A 448 -16.56 16.20 4.15
C LEU A 448 -18.07 16.21 3.89
N VAL A 449 -18.49 15.88 2.66
CA VAL A 449 -19.90 15.98 2.25
C VAL A 449 -20.85 15.13 3.12
N PRO A 450 -20.56 13.85 3.43
CA PRO A 450 -21.39 13.05 4.33
C PRO A 450 -21.46 13.57 5.78
N ILE A 451 -20.46 14.33 6.23
CA ILE A 451 -20.42 14.91 7.59
C ILE A 451 -21.32 16.15 7.66
N VAL A 452 -21.30 16.98 6.61
CA VAL A 452 -22.05 18.25 6.56
C VAL A 452 -23.51 18.05 6.16
N LYS A 453 -23.79 17.10 5.27
CA LYS A 453 -25.12 16.95 4.67
C LYS A 453 -25.93 15.85 5.38
N THR A 454 -27.02 16.25 6.02
CA THR A 454 -27.95 15.35 6.74
C THR A 454 -29.11 14.83 5.87
N LYS A 455 -29.32 15.38 4.66
CA LYS A 455 -30.36 14.94 3.73
C LYS A 455 -29.81 13.96 2.70
N ASP A 456 -30.51 12.85 2.55
CA ASP A 456 -30.21 11.82 1.56
C ASP A 456 -30.19 12.38 0.13
N PHE A 457 -29.20 11.94 -0.64
CA PHE A 457 -29.13 12.20 -2.07
C PHE A 457 -30.19 11.36 -2.81
N PRO A 458 -30.76 11.84 -3.93
CA PRO A 458 -31.68 11.05 -4.73
C PRO A 458 -31.01 9.76 -5.20
N LYS A 459 -31.73 8.65 -5.10
CA LYS A 459 -31.18 7.30 -5.25
C LYS A 459 -31.50 6.74 -6.64
N VAL A 460 -30.47 6.31 -7.36
CA VAL A 460 -30.54 5.75 -8.73
C VAL A 460 -29.94 4.34 -8.72
N LYS A 461 -30.75 3.33 -9.05
CA LYS A 461 -30.33 1.91 -9.07
C LYS A 461 -29.23 1.64 -10.11
N ALA A 462 -29.21 2.36 -11.24
CA ALA A 462 -28.22 2.17 -12.30
C ALA A 462 -26.76 2.37 -11.82
N PHE A 463 -26.52 3.35 -10.95
CA PHE A 463 -25.17 3.61 -10.43
C PHE A 463 -24.62 2.45 -9.60
N TYR A 464 -25.47 1.64 -8.98
CA TYR A 464 -25.00 0.47 -8.24
C TYR A 464 -24.33 -0.59 -9.13
N TYR A 465 -24.79 -0.74 -10.37
CA TYR A 465 -24.26 -1.73 -11.30
C TYR A 465 -23.02 -1.21 -12.05
N VAL A 466 -22.92 0.10 -12.27
CA VAL A 466 -21.79 0.72 -12.97
C VAL A 466 -20.59 0.92 -12.05
N LEU A 467 -20.81 1.23 -10.77
CA LEU A 467 -19.74 1.53 -9.85
C LEU A 467 -18.90 0.28 -9.54
N PRO A 468 -17.57 0.35 -9.71
CA PRO A 468 -16.71 -0.76 -9.35
C PRO A 468 -16.67 -0.92 -7.82
N LYS A 469 -16.61 -2.17 -7.36
CA LYS A 469 -16.65 -2.54 -5.93
C LYS A 469 -15.50 -3.46 -5.55
N GLY A 470 -15.14 -3.45 -4.27
CA GLY A 470 -14.04 -4.24 -3.72
C GLY A 470 -12.76 -4.16 -4.54
N VAL A 471 -12.09 -5.28 -4.71
CA VAL A 471 -10.79 -5.32 -5.38
C VAL A 471 -10.84 -4.88 -6.85
N PHE A 472 -11.96 -5.12 -7.54
CA PHE A 472 -12.13 -4.64 -8.91
C PHE A 472 -11.99 -3.12 -9.00
N LYS A 473 -12.43 -2.39 -7.98
CA LYS A 473 -12.24 -0.94 -7.88
C LYS A 473 -10.78 -0.54 -7.81
N ILE A 474 -9.93 -1.27 -7.09
CA ILE A 474 -8.48 -0.99 -7.07
C ILE A 474 -7.90 -1.14 -8.47
N VAL A 475 -8.22 -2.25 -9.16
CA VAL A 475 -7.74 -2.51 -10.53
C VAL A 475 -8.20 -1.40 -11.49
N VAL A 476 -9.49 -1.04 -11.46
CA VAL A 476 -10.03 0.06 -12.28
C VAL A 476 -9.35 1.39 -11.94
N MET A 477 -9.15 1.69 -10.65
CA MET A 477 -8.54 2.95 -10.22
C MET A 477 -7.06 3.05 -10.60
N VAL A 478 -6.30 1.95 -10.54
CA VAL A 478 -4.91 1.93 -11.01
C VAL A 478 -4.87 2.10 -12.52
N PHE A 479 -5.73 1.38 -13.25
CA PHE A 479 -5.81 1.50 -14.71
C PHE A 479 -6.19 2.93 -15.16
N VAL A 480 -7.27 3.49 -14.59
CA VAL A 480 -7.68 4.88 -14.85
C VAL A 480 -6.60 5.86 -14.41
N GLY A 481 -5.96 5.63 -13.26
CA GLY A 481 -4.84 6.45 -12.80
C GLY A 481 -3.68 6.47 -13.80
N PHE A 482 -3.30 5.31 -14.35
CA PHE A 482 -2.29 5.25 -15.41
C PHE A 482 -2.73 5.93 -16.71
N LEU A 483 -3.99 5.79 -17.12
CA LEU A 483 -4.52 6.48 -18.30
C LEU A 483 -4.39 8.01 -18.15
N PHE A 484 -4.91 8.54 -17.04
CA PHE A 484 -4.84 9.98 -16.76
C PHE A 484 -3.39 10.43 -16.61
N SER A 485 -2.55 9.62 -15.96
CA SER A 485 -1.17 10.01 -15.73
C SER A 485 -0.32 10.01 -17.01
N ASN A 486 -0.51 9.02 -17.89
CA ASN A 486 0.15 9.00 -19.20
C ASN A 486 -0.33 10.16 -20.08
N TRP A 487 -1.63 10.50 -20.02
CA TRP A 487 -2.17 11.67 -20.69
C TRP A 487 -1.49 12.96 -20.19
N VAL A 488 -1.38 13.14 -18.87
CA VAL A 488 -0.70 14.30 -18.26
C VAL A 488 0.80 14.31 -18.60
N GLN A 489 1.45 13.15 -18.62
CA GLN A 489 2.85 13.02 -18.98
C GLN A 489 3.13 13.55 -20.39
N GLY A 490 2.21 13.33 -21.34
CA GLY A 490 2.32 13.86 -22.70
C GLY A 490 2.09 15.37 -22.82
N LEU A 491 1.66 16.07 -21.77
CA LEU A 491 1.41 17.52 -21.77
C LEU A 491 2.59 18.34 -21.26
N PHE A 492 3.59 17.71 -20.63
CA PHE A 492 4.68 18.42 -19.95
C PHE A 492 6.05 17.81 -20.28
N THR A 493 6.97 18.66 -20.72
CA THR A 493 8.39 18.29 -20.90
C THR A 493 9.13 18.26 -19.57
N SER A 494 8.72 19.08 -18.60
CA SER A 494 9.35 19.17 -17.28
C SER A 494 8.86 18.06 -16.33
N PRO A 495 9.75 17.20 -15.80
CA PRO A 495 9.40 16.15 -14.83
C PRO A 495 8.74 16.70 -13.55
N LYS A 496 9.19 17.87 -13.09
CA LYS A 496 8.66 18.51 -11.87
C LYS A 496 7.22 18.98 -12.02
N LEU A 497 6.88 19.74 -13.07
CA LEU A 497 5.49 20.20 -13.27
C LEU A 497 4.57 19.02 -13.58
N PHE A 498 5.06 18.03 -14.31
CA PHE A 498 4.35 16.77 -14.55
C PHE A 498 3.87 16.16 -13.23
N LEU A 499 4.77 15.91 -12.26
CA LEU A 499 4.39 15.30 -10.98
C LEU A 499 3.42 16.15 -10.16
N GLN A 500 3.50 17.47 -10.26
CA GLN A 500 2.62 18.39 -9.55
C GLN A 500 1.19 18.36 -10.09
N TRP A 501 1.03 18.44 -11.41
CA TRP A 501 -0.29 18.39 -12.04
C TRP A 501 -0.87 16.98 -12.03
N ASN A 502 -0.03 15.95 -12.15
CA ASN A 502 -0.44 14.56 -12.01
C ASN A 502 -1.08 14.30 -10.64
N PHE A 503 -0.49 14.83 -9.56
CA PHE A 503 -1.06 14.73 -8.22
C PHE A 503 -2.48 15.31 -8.13
N VAL A 504 -2.72 16.49 -8.72
CA VAL A 504 -4.05 17.11 -8.74
C VAL A 504 -5.02 16.28 -9.57
N ILE A 505 -4.61 15.86 -10.76
CA ILE A 505 -5.47 15.20 -11.74
C ILE A 505 -5.91 13.81 -11.23
N LEU A 506 -5.02 13.09 -10.54
CA LEU A 506 -5.33 11.78 -9.95
C LEU A 506 -6.37 11.84 -8.81
N THR A 507 -6.70 13.01 -8.27
CA THR A 507 -7.79 13.15 -7.29
C THR A 507 -9.18 13.01 -7.93
N PHE A 508 -9.33 13.36 -9.22
CA PHE A 508 -10.62 13.41 -9.89
C PHE A 508 -11.31 12.06 -10.03
N PRO A 509 -10.64 10.97 -10.49
CA PRO A 509 -11.31 9.68 -10.65
C PRO A 509 -11.95 9.18 -9.35
N GLY A 510 -11.23 9.28 -8.23
CA GLY A 510 -11.75 8.88 -6.92
C GLY A 510 -12.91 9.76 -6.45
N LEU A 511 -12.81 11.08 -6.67
CA LEU A 511 -13.85 12.04 -6.35
C LEU A 511 -15.13 11.80 -7.17
N ILE A 512 -15.01 11.55 -8.48
CA ILE A 512 -16.13 11.23 -9.37
C ILE A 512 -16.85 9.96 -8.90
N LEU A 513 -16.10 8.89 -8.59
CA LEU A 513 -16.68 7.66 -8.07
C LEU A 513 -17.37 7.86 -6.72
N SER A 514 -16.81 8.70 -5.85
CA SER A 514 -17.44 9.03 -4.56
C SER A 514 -18.76 9.79 -4.75
N ILE A 515 -18.77 10.80 -5.63
CA ILE A 515 -19.97 11.56 -5.97
C ILE A 515 -21.04 10.63 -6.53
N LEU A 516 -20.72 9.82 -7.54
CA LEU A 516 -21.64 8.82 -8.12
C LEU A 516 -22.12 7.83 -7.06
N GLY A 517 -21.23 7.45 -6.15
CA GLY A 517 -21.53 6.63 -4.97
C GLY A 517 -22.68 7.21 -4.16
N TRP A 518 -22.67 8.51 -3.84
CA TRP A 518 -23.72 9.15 -3.04
C TRP A 518 -25.14 8.95 -3.59
N PHE A 519 -25.28 8.88 -4.92
CA PHE A 519 -26.56 8.65 -5.62
C PHE A 519 -26.88 7.16 -5.83
N SER A 520 -25.97 6.24 -5.54
CA SER A 520 -26.15 4.80 -5.73
C SER A 520 -27.17 4.20 -4.75
N ALA A 521 -27.99 3.27 -5.25
CA ALA A 521 -29.03 2.56 -4.50
C ALA A 521 -28.85 1.05 -4.62
N LYS A 522 -28.81 0.32 -3.50
CA LYS A 522 -28.73 -1.16 -3.53
C LYS A 522 -30.01 -1.73 -4.18
N PRO A 523 -29.89 -2.65 -5.15
CA PRO A 523 -31.03 -3.31 -5.76
C PRO A 523 -31.64 -4.34 -4.80
N ASP A 524 -32.92 -4.64 -5.01
CA ASP A 524 -33.71 -5.52 -4.14
C ASP A 524 -33.34 -7.01 -4.31
N SER A 525 -32.78 -7.39 -5.47
CA SER A 525 -32.35 -8.76 -5.77
C SER A 525 -30.86 -8.80 -6.16
N ASN A 526 -30.14 -9.77 -5.59
CA ASN A 526 -28.73 -9.98 -5.86
C ASN A 526 -28.53 -10.96 -7.01
N TRP A 527 -28.01 -10.47 -8.14
CA TRP A 527 -27.76 -11.28 -9.33
C TRP A 527 -26.82 -12.47 -9.07
N ARG A 528 -25.96 -12.40 -8.04
CA ARG A 528 -25.03 -13.47 -7.62
C ARG A 528 -25.74 -14.74 -7.14
N GLU A 529 -27.00 -14.64 -6.72
CA GLU A 529 -27.77 -15.78 -6.20
C GLU A 529 -28.19 -16.74 -7.31
N SER A 530 -28.46 -16.22 -8.51
CA SER A 530 -28.78 -17.01 -9.70
C SER A 530 -27.61 -17.90 -10.13
N ASP A 531 -27.90 -19.10 -10.66
CA ASP A 531 -26.85 -20.04 -11.11
C ASP A 531 -25.93 -19.45 -12.19
N TRP A 532 -26.51 -18.73 -13.16
CA TRP A 532 -25.77 -18.06 -14.22
C TRP A 532 -24.93 -16.90 -13.67
N GLY A 533 -25.51 -16.11 -12.76
CA GLY A 533 -24.79 -15.01 -12.10
C GLY A 533 -23.62 -15.52 -11.27
N ARG A 534 -23.79 -16.61 -10.53
CA ARG A 534 -22.73 -17.24 -9.75
C ARG A 534 -21.56 -17.72 -10.60
N ARG A 535 -21.83 -18.37 -11.74
CA ARG A 535 -20.77 -18.79 -12.69
C ARG A 535 -20.04 -17.59 -13.28
N SER A 536 -20.79 -16.58 -13.71
CA SER A 536 -20.23 -15.34 -14.27
C SER A 536 -19.38 -14.59 -13.26
N TYR A 537 -19.82 -14.50 -12.01
CA TYR A 537 -19.07 -13.89 -10.90
C TYR A 537 -17.73 -14.59 -10.67
N ARG A 538 -17.69 -15.93 -10.68
CA ARG A 538 -16.43 -16.68 -10.50
C ARG A 538 -15.48 -16.47 -11.67
N LEU A 539 -15.97 -16.56 -12.90
CA LEU A 539 -15.16 -16.37 -14.11
C LEU A 539 -14.59 -14.96 -14.17
N LEU A 540 -15.43 -13.95 -13.92
CA LEU A 540 -15.01 -12.55 -13.86
C LEU A 540 -14.02 -12.32 -12.71
N GLY A 541 -14.22 -12.96 -11.56
CA GLY A 541 -13.28 -12.94 -10.44
C GLY A 541 -11.88 -13.45 -10.82
N VAL A 542 -11.78 -14.54 -11.61
CA VAL A 542 -10.50 -15.02 -12.15
C VAL A 542 -9.87 -14.00 -13.10
N CYS A 543 -10.66 -13.41 -13.99
CA CYS A 543 -10.16 -12.36 -14.89
C CYS A 543 -9.60 -11.15 -14.11
N VAL A 544 -10.33 -10.67 -13.09
CA VAL A 544 -9.87 -9.57 -12.22
C VAL A 544 -8.61 -9.95 -11.47
N PHE A 545 -8.52 -11.19 -10.97
CA PHE A 545 -7.32 -11.68 -10.32
C PHE A 545 -6.10 -11.68 -11.26
N LEU A 546 -6.25 -12.14 -12.50
CA LEU A 546 -5.17 -12.13 -13.49
C LEU A 546 -4.73 -10.70 -13.82
N LEU A 547 -5.66 -9.75 -13.96
CA LEU A 547 -5.32 -8.33 -14.14
C LEU A 547 -4.55 -7.78 -12.94
N LEU A 548 -4.96 -8.15 -11.72
CA LEU A 548 -4.26 -7.76 -10.51
C LEU A 548 -2.83 -8.34 -10.47
N VAL A 549 -2.63 -9.59 -10.87
CA VAL A 549 -1.28 -10.19 -10.96
C VAL A 549 -0.40 -9.40 -11.93
N GLN A 550 -0.94 -9.00 -13.09
CA GLN A 550 -0.20 -8.19 -14.06
C GLN A 550 0.17 -6.81 -13.51
N LEU A 551 -0.76 -6.19 -12.77
CA LEU A 551 -0.53 -4.93 -12.05
C LEU A 551 0.61 -5.09 -11.03
N VAL A 552 0.63 -6.16 -10.23
CA VAL A 552 1.69 -6.41 -9.25
C VAL A 552 3.04 -6.69 -9.94
N ARG A 553 3.03 -7.32 -11.12
CA ARG A 553 4.26 -7.52 -11.92
C ARG A 553 4.81 -6.22 -12.51
N GLY A 554 4.08 -5.11 -12.45
CA GLY A 554 4.45 -3.85 -13.07
C GLY A 554 4.15 -3.82 -14.58
N ALA A 555 3.29 -4.70 -15.08
CA ALA A 555 2.88 -4.64 -16.48
C ALA A 555 2.04 -3.39 -16.72
N ASN A 556 2.40 -2.62 -17.75
CA ASN A 556 1.64 -1.45 -18.13
C ASN A 556 0.35 -1.88 -18.86
N LEU A 557 -0.74 -2.03 -18.10
CA LEU A 557 -2.06 -2.42 -18.63
C LEU A 557 -2.60 -1.46 -19.70
N THR A 558 -2.15 -0.20 -19.71
CA THR A 558 -2.61 0.79 -20.71
C THR A 558 -1.98 0.58 -22.09
N ALA A 559 -0.82 -0.10 -22.15
CA ALA A 559 -0.17 -0.45 -23.42
C ALA A 559 -0.92 -1.54 -24.21
N TRP A 560 -1.96 -2.15 -23.64
CA TRP A 560 -2.79 -3.16 -24.35
C TRP A 560 -3.89 -2.55 -25.21
N ILE A 561 -4.11 -1.23 -25.11
CA ILE A 561 -5.14 -0.49 -25.85
C ILE A 561 -4.53 0.38 -26.96
N GLN A 562 -3.21 0.60 -26.90
CA GLN A 562 -2.40 1.20 -27.95
C GLN A 562 -1.94 0.10 -28.91
#